data_AF-A0A016QUN0-F1
#
_entry.id   AF-A0A016QUN0-F1
#
_cell.length_a   1.000
_cell.length_b   1.000
_cell.length_c   1.000
_cell.angle_alpha   90.00
_cell.angle_beta   90.00
_cell.angle_gamma   90.00
#
_symmetry.space_group_name_H-M   'P 1'
#
loop_
_entity.id
_entity.type
_entity.pdbx_description
1 polymer ?
#
loop_
_entity_poly.entity_id
_entity_poly.type
_entity_poly.pdbx_seq_one_letter_code
_entity_poly.pdbx_strand_id
1 'polypeptide(L)'
;MKRSRVLPLLALAALSAALLAACAPSASAPAAPVPLPDPATYRPADAPVPVPDVGEVGRWMITKDLVPATWLGEKVGGRTLREPVNVIFVDRAARTPEEARERLLAAMTAAGYGPKGGHSTGYWGEVGGRLYPMLPTGPGEAFSDGPFWVPNNHGRIFGPVPLASGYAFTGAFSLEGIRLLPRPGHPYRSFQGAREDLADKLNSRSAYKRAGYVDLGSRLETPGETTGDHDGRAVLLVAGGA
;
A
#
# COMPACT_ATOMS: atom_id res chain seq x y z
N MET A 1 52.12 46.38 41.70
CA MET A 1 51.47 45.51 42.71
C MET A 1 49.95 45.76 42.72
N LYS A 2 49.12 44.75 42.40
CA LYS A 2 47.92 44.32 43.17
C LYS A 2 46.89 43.56 42.30
N ARG A 3 46.95 42.23 42.47
CA ARG A 3 45.89 41.22 42.70
C ARG A 3 44.67 41.14 41.77
N SER A 4 44.69 40.02 41.04
CA SER A 4 43.54 39.27 40.49
C SER A 4 42.47 38.95 41.53
N ARG A 5 41.19 38.99 41.11
CA ARG A 5 40.05 38.33 41.78
C ARG A 5 39.10 37.77 40.71
N VAL A 6 39.42 36.55 40.29
CA VAL A 6 38.47 35.62 39.66
C VAL A 6 37.63 34.99 40.79
N LEU A 7 36.37 34.64 40.48
CA LEU A 7 35.27 34.17 41.34
C LEU A 7 34.44 35.29 42.01
N PRO A 8 33.15 35.45 41.63
CA PRO A 8 32.14 34.44 41.97
C PRO A 8 31.06 34.29 40.87
N LEU A 9 31.32 33.50 39.84
CA LEU A 9 30.31 33.17 38.81
C LEU A 9 29.76 31.74 38.93
N LEU A 10 30.32 30.92 39.82
CA LEU A 10 29.91 29.53 40.01
C LEU A 10 28.76 29.34 41.02
N ALA A 11 28.43 30.35 41.84
CA ALA A 11 27.36 30.24 42.83
C ALA A 11 25.96 30.56 42.28
N LEU A 12 25.85 31.30 41.16
CA LEU A 12 24.55 31.68 40.59
C LEU A 12 23.95 30.61 39.66
N ALA A 13 24.77 29.67 39.17
CA ALA A 13 24.32 28.60 38.28
C ALA A 13 23.64 27.44 39.03
N ALA A 14 23.96 27.23 40.32
CA ALA A 14 23.45 26.09 41.08
C ALA A 14 22.02 26.29 41.62
N LEU A 15 21.55 27.54 41.79
CA LEU A 15 20.20 27.81 42.33
C LEU A 15 19.09 27.82 41.27
N SER A 16 19.44 27.94 39.98
CA SER A 16 18.45 27.98 38.88
C SER A 16 18.04 26.58 38.40
N ALA A 17 18.79 25.53 38.75
CA ALA A 17 18.48 24.15 38.34
C ALA A 17 17.47 23.44 39.28
N ALA A 18 17.29 23.92 40.51
CA ALA A 18 16.43 23.27 41.49
C ALA A 18 14.94 23.70 41.42
N LEU A 19 14.63 24.86 40.83
CA LEU A 19 13.26 25.39 40.77
C LEU A 19 12.50 25.06 39.48
N LEU A 20 13.15 24.50 38.46
CA LEU A 20 12.51 24.09 37.19
C LEU A 20 12.05 22.63 37.16
N ALA A 21 12.38 21.82 38.17
CA ALA A 21 12.01 20.41 38.23
C ALA A 21 10.63 20.14 38.87
N ALA A 22 9.99 21.14 39.48
CA ALA A 22 8.74 20.95 40.24
C ALA A 22 7.45 21.15 39.44
N CYS A 23 7.53 21.40 38.13
CA CYS A 23 6.36 21.57 37.25
C CYS A 23 6.42 20.73 35.96
N ALA A 24 7.27 19.71 35.92
CA ALA A 24 7.22 18.76 34.81
C ALA A 24 5.93 17.93 34.94
N PRO A 25 4.99 18.00 33.98
CA PRO A 25 3.87 17.06 33.94
C PRO A 25 4.47 15.66 33.88
N SER A 26 4.00 14.76 34.75
CA SER A 26 4.37 13.35 34.69
C SER A 26 4.05 12.82 33.30
N ALA A 27 5.06 12.71 32.45
CA ALA A 27 4.93 12.04 31.17
C ALA A 27 4.55 10.59 31.48
N SER A 28 3.28 10.26 31.26
CA SER A 28 2.81 8.89 31.32
C SER A 28 3.66 8.09 30.33
N ALA A 29 4.18 6.95 30.77
CA ALA A 29 4.92 6.05 29.90
C ALA A 29 4.10 5.80 28.62
N PRO A 30 4.73 5.76 27.42
CA PRO A 30 4.01 5.44 26.19
C PRO A 30 3.28 4.11 26.40
N ALA A 31 1.97 4.10 26.13
CA ALA A 31 1.16 2.90 26.22
C ALA A 31 1.81 1.78 25.39
N ALA A 32 1.83 0.56 25.92
CA ALA A 32 2.32 -0.60 25.18
C ALA A 32 1.53 -0.71 23.85
N PRO A 33 2.21 -1.01 22.73
CA PRO A 33 1.52 -1.13 21.45
C PRO A 33 0.45 -2.22 21.54
N VAL A 34 -0.77 -1.88 21.11
CA VAL A 34 -1.87 -2.84 21.01
C VAL A 34 -1.45 -3.95 20.03
N PRO A 35 -1.60 -5.24 20.40
CA PRO A 35 -1.29 -6.34 19.48
C PRO A 35 -2.10 -6.22 18.19
N LEU A 36 -1.47 -6.52 17.04
CA LEU A 36 -2.19 -6.60 15.77
C LEU A 36 -3.18 -7.77 15.81
N PRO A 37 -4.37 -7.62 15.22
CA PRO A 37 -5.33 -8.72 15.10
C PRO A 37 -4.77 -9.87 14.24
N ASP A 38 -5.18 -11.09 14.54
CA ASP A 38 -4.80 -12.28 13.77
C ASP A 38 -5.51 -12.24 12.39
N PRO A 39 -4.78 -12.29 11.26
CA PRO A 39 -5.38 -12.36 9.92
C PRO A 39 -6.41 -13.49 9.74
N ALA A 40 -6.33 -14.58 10.51
CA ALA A 40 -7.34 -15.65 10.48
C ALA A 40 -8.73 -15.20 10.99
N THR A 41 -8.79 -14.08 11.73
CA THR A 41 -10.03 -13.50 12.24
C THR A 41 -10.70 -12.54 11.25
N TYR A 42 -10.05 -12.21 10.13
CA TYR A 42 -10.58 -11.31 9.12
C TYR A 42 -11.97 -11.75 8.64
N ARG A 43 -12.88 -10.78 8.51
CA ARG A 43 -14.17 -10.95 7.87
C ARG A 43 -14.35 -9.81 6.85
N PRO A 44 -14.72 -10.10 5.59
CA PRO A 44 -14.99 -9.06 4.63
C PRO A 44 -16.07 -8.09 5.14
N ALA A 45 -15.77 -6.80 5.12
CA ALA A 45 -16.75 -5.76 5.43
C ALA A 45 -17.81 -5.64 4.33
N ASP A 46 -17.39 -5.85 3.09
CA ASP A 46 -18.22 -5.89 1.90
C ASP A 46 -18.26 -7.30 1.33
N ALA A 47 -19.36 -7.65 0.67
CA ALA A 47 -19.44 -8.89 -0.08
C ALA A 47 -18.35 -8.93 -1.17
N PRO A 48 -17.49 -9.96 -1.17
CA PRO A 48 -16.58 -10.23 -2.29
C PRO A 48 -17.34 -10.38 -3.61
N VAL A 49 -16.61 -10.29 -4.72
CA VAL A 49 -17.18 -10.36 -6.07
C VAL A 49 -16.72 -11.63 -6.76
N PRO A 50 -17.63 -12.45 -7.33
CA PRO A 50 -17.23 -13.63 -8.08
C PRO A 50 -16.47 -13.24 -9.36
N VAL A 51 -15.25 -13.72 -9.47
CA VAL A 51 -14.40 -13.56 -10.67
C VAL A 51 -14.20 -14.93 -11.31
N PRO A 52 -14.56 -15.10 -12.60
CA PRO A 52 -14.36 -16.38 -13.30
C PRO A 52 -12.93 -16.89 -13.17
N ASP A 53 -12.80 -18.20 -12.94
CA ASP A 53 -11.54 -18.94 -12.74
C ASP A 53 -10.67 -18.52 -11.53
N VAL A 54 -11.00 -17.42 -10.83
CA VAL A 54 -10.25 -16.93 -9.66
C VAL A 54 -10.99 -17.21 -8.35
N GLY A 55 -12.31 -17.05 -8.35
CA GLY A 55 -13.16 -17.15 -7.15
C GLY A 55 -13.64 -15.80 -6.65
N GLU A 56 -14.07 -15.76 -5.38
CA GLU A 56 -14.60 -14.56 -4.72
C GLU A 56 -13.46 -13.57 -4.41
N VAL A 57 -13.41 -12.42 -5.08
CA VAL A 57 -12.35 -11.42 -4.92
C VAL A 57 -12.83 -10.24 -4.08
N GLY A 58 -12.04 -9.87 -3.06
CA GLY A 58 -12.29 -8.69 -2.26
C GLY A 58 -12.08 -7.39 -3.01
N ARG A 59 -12.86 -6.36 -2.69
CA ARG A 59 -12.84 -5.06 -3.38
C ARG A 59 -11.67 -4.16 -2.99
N TRP A 60 -11.09 -4.38 -1.81
CA TRP A 60 -10.19 -3.43 -1.16
C TRP A 60 -8.84 -4.05 -0.84
N MET A 61 -7.81 -3.20 -0.84
CA MET A 61 -6.60 -3.51 -0.08
C MET A 61 -6.93 -3.46 1.42
N ILE A 62 -6.44 -4.43 2.18
CA ILE A 62 -6.69 -4.57 3.61
C ILE A 62 -5.43 -4.21 4.41
N THR A 63 -5.58 -3.40 5.45
CA THR A 63 -4.46 -2.98 6.31
C THR A 63 -4.08 -4.09 7.31
N LYS A 64 -2.97 -3.89 8.02
CA LYS A 64 -2.57 -4.72 9.17
C LYS A 64 -3.60 -4.79 10.30
N ASP A 65 -4.52 -3.82 10.35
CA ASP A 65 -5.61 -3.75 11.33
C ASP A 65 -6.90 -4.44 10.81
N LEU A 66 -6.80 -5.15 9.68
CA LEU A 66 -7.88 -5.94 9.06
C LEU A 66 -9.09 -5.13 8.61
N VAL A 67 -8.85 -3.88 8.20
CA VAL A 67 -9.86 -2.98 7.64
C VAL A 67 -9.49 -2.54 6.23
N PRO A 68 -10.46 -2.12 5.39
CA PRO A 68 -10.18 -1.52 4.10
C PRO A 68 -9.26 -0.30 4.21
N ALA A 69 -8.21 -0.26 3.40
CA ALA A 69 -7.22 0.80 3.41
C ALA A 69 -7.80 2.14 2.93
N THR A 70 -7.24 3.24 3.46
CA THR A 70 -7.73 4.60 3.23
C THR A 70 -6.70 5.53 2.60
N TRP A 71 -5.74 5.02 1.84
CA TRP A 71 -4.63 5.77 1.26
C TRP A 71 -3.93 6.63 2.33
N LEU A 72 -3.56 5.99 3.45
CA LEU A 72 -2.99 6.63 4.64
C LEU A 72 -3.87 7.75 5.26
N GLY A 73 -5.17 7.71 5.01
CA GLY A 73 -6.15 8.69 5.51
C GLY A 73 -6.37 9.89 4.59
N GLU A 74 -5.86 9.84 3.36
CA GLU A 74 -6.01 10.92 2.38
C GLU A 74 -7.48 11.28 2.13
N LYS A 75 -7.70 12.58 1.90
CA LYS A 75 -9.02 13.15 1.64
C LYS A 75 -9.09 13.76 0.24
N VAL A 76 -10.05 13.30 -0.56
CA VAL A 76 -10.33 13.87 -1.89
C VAL A 76 -11.68 14.56 -1.85
N GLY A 77 -11.69 15.89 -2.03
CA GLY A 77 -12.90 16.69 -1.89
C GLY A 77 -13.54 16.58 -0.50
N GLY A 78 -12.74 16.40 0.56
CA GLY A 78 -13.20 16.22 1.94
C GLY A 78 -13.63 14.79 2.32
N ARG A 79 -13.68 13.86 1.35
CA ARG A 79 -14.13 12.47 1.52
C ARG A 79 -12.95 11.52 1.74
N THR A 80 -13.14 10.46 2.53
CA THR A 80 -12.11 9.41 2.72
C THR A 80 -11.85 8.68 1.42
N LEU A 81 -10.60 8.65 0.99
CA LEU A 81 -10.18 7.88 -0.18
C LEU A 81 -10.03 6.40 0.19
N ARG A 82 -10.75 5.49 -0.46
CA ARG A 82 -10.57 4.03 -0.32
C ARG A 82 -9.65 3.49 -1.40
N GLU A 83 -8.84 2.48 -1.07
CA GLU A 83 -7.88 1.87 -2.00
C GLU A 83 -8.46 0.60 -2.63
N PRO A 84 -8.94 0.67 -3.89
CA PRO A 84 -9.54 -0.48 -4.56
C PRO A 84 -8.50 -1.47 -5.04
N VAL A 85 -8.87 -2.75 -5.04
CA VAL A 85 -8.28 -3.72 -5.95
C VAL A 85 -8.65 -3.28 -7.37
N ASN A 86 -7.64 -3.00 -8.19
CA ASN A 86 -7.83 -2.49 -9.55
C ASN A 86 -7.03 -3.27 -10.61
N VAL A 87 -6.36 -4.36 -10.20
CA VAL A 87 -5.68 -5.28 -11.11
C VAL A 87 -5.91 -6.72 -10.67
N ILE A 88 -6.14 -7.61 -11.62
CA ILE A 88 -6.19 -9.06 -11.42
C ILE A 88 -5.21 -9.71 -12.40
N PHE A 89 -4.34 -10.57 -11.88
CA PHE A 89 -3.37 -11.34 -12.64
C PHE A 89 -3.77 -12.81 -12.61
N VAL A 90 -3.63 -13.51 -13.74
CA VAL A 90 -3.75 -14.97 -13.83
C VAL A 90 -2.53 -15.49 -14.57
N ASP A 91 -1.73 -16.34 -13.92
CA ASP A 91 -0.60 -17.04 -14.52
C ASP A 91 -0.94 -18.52 -14.66
N ARG A 92 -1.32 -18.93 -15.87
CA ARG A 92 -1.67 -20.33 -16.18
C ARG A 92 -0.45 -21.23 -16.39
N ALA A 93 0.73 -20.64 -16.58
CA ALA A 93 1.94 -21.39 -16.88
C ALA A 93 2.67 -21.84 -15.61
N ALA A 94 2.51 -21.10 -14.51
CA ALA A 94 3.14 -21.42 -13.23
C ALA A 94 2.59 -22.73 -12.64
N ARG A 95 3.47 -23.59 -12.16
CA ARG A 95 3.14 -24.91 -11.57
C ARG A 95 3.28 -24.93 -10.06
N THR A 96 4.03 -23.99 -9.49
CA THR A 96 4.19 -23.82 -8.04
C THR A 96 3.95 -22.36 -7.62
N PRO A 97 3.64 -22.11 -6.33
CA PRO A 97 3.50 -20.75 -5.80
C PRO A 97 4.78 -19.92 -5.98
N GLU A 98 5.95 -20.55 -5.81
CA GLU A 98 7.25 -19.92 -5.95
C GLU A 98 7.50 -19.51 -7.41
N GLU A 99 7.22 -20.41 -8.36
CA GLU A 99 7.32 -20.12 -9.79
C GLU A 99 6.39 -18.97 -10.19
N ALA A 100 5.15 -18.95 -9.67
CA ALA A 100 4.21 -17.86 -9.94
C ALA A 100 4.75 -16.51 -9.46
N ARG A 101 5.37 -16.47 -8.27
CA ARG A 101 5.99 -15.24 -7.71
C ARG A 101 7.18 -14.78 -8.54
N GLU A 102 8.06 -15.69 -8.93
CA GLU A 102 9.23 -15.39 -9.77
C GLU A 102 8.82 -14.85 -11.13
N ARG A 103 7.82 -15.47 -11.77
CA ARG A 103 7.28 -15.04 -13.06
C ARG A 103 6.60 -13.68 -12.96
N LEU A 104 5.84 -13.43 -11.90
CA LEU A 104 5.27 -12.11 -11.62
C LEU A 104 6.37 -11.07 -11.44
N LEU A 105 7.37 -11.32 -10.58
CA LEU A 105 8.48 -10.38 -10.34
C LEU A 105 9.26 -10.07 -11.62
N ALA A 106 9.54 -11.08 -12.44
CA ALA A 106 10.21 -10.91 -13.72
C ALA A 106 9.37 -10.04 -14.67
N ALA A 107 8.06 -10.30 -14.76
CA ALA A 107 7.14 -9.50 -15.59
C ALA A 107 7.05 -8.05 -15.13
N MET A 108 6.89 -7.82 -13.83
CA MET A 108 6.85 -6.49 -13.21
C MET A 108 8.16 -5.73 -13.48
N THR A 109 9.31 -6.39 -13.29
CA THR A 109 10.62 -5.79 -13.58
C THR A 109 10.79 -5.44 -15.05
N ALA A 110 10.39 -6.33 -15.97
CA ALA A 110 10.43 -6.08 -17.41
C ALA A 110 9.50 -4.92 -17.83
N ALA A 111 8.36 -4.77 -17.15
CA ALA A 111 7.44 -3.64 -17.33
C ALA A 111 7.98 -2.32 -16.73
N GLY A 112 9.08 -2.35 -15.98
CA GLY A 112 9.66 -1.19 -15.30
C GLY A 112 9.16 -0.96 -13.87
N TYR A 113 8.30 -1.84 -13.36
CA TYR A 113 7.71 -1.80 -12.02
C TYR A 113 8.45 -2.72 -11.03
N GLY A 114 9.78 -2.68 -11.00
CA GLY A 114 10.54 -3.43 -10.01
C GLY A 114 10.25 -2.98 -8.56
N PRO A 115 10.64 -3.78 -7.54
CA PRO A 115 10.56 -3.36 -6.14
C PRO A 115 11.36 -2.07 -5.88
N LYS A 116 10.74 -1.11 -5.17
CA LYS A 116 11.37 0.16 -4.77
C LYS A 116 10.98 0.55 -3.35
N GLY A 117 11.96 1.02 -2.58
CA GLY A 117 11.78 1.48 -1.20
C GLY A 117 11.08 2.83 -1.07
N GLY A 118 10.67 3.18 0.15
CA GLY A 118 10.03 4.46 0.49
C GLY A 118 8.50 4.40 0.62
N HIS A 119 7.92 3.20 0.64
CA HIS A 119 6.47 2.98 0.64
C HIS A 119 6.00 2.29 1.93
N SER A 120 4.72 2.45 2.27
CA SER A 120 4.10 1.70 3.37
C SER A 120 3.95 0.21 3.04
N THR A 121 4.04 -0.65 4.06
CA THR A 121 3.92 -2.12 3.96
C THR A 121 2.92 -2.69 4.97
N GLY A 122 2.71 -4.02 4.94
CA GLY A 122 1.84 -4.74 5.87
C GLY A 122 0.40 -4.85 5.39
N TYR A 123 0.20 -4.84 4.08
CA TYR A 123 -1.13 -4.96 3.46
C TYR A 123 -1.44 -6.38 3.00
N TRP A 124 -2.73 -6.62 2.81
CA TRP A 124 -3.29 -7.89 2.34
C TRP A 124 -4.30 -7.65 1.22
N GLY A 125 -4.48 -8.66 0.39
CA GLY A 125 -5.62 -8.79 -0.52
C GLY A 125 -6.46 -9.98 -0.09
N GLU A 126 -7.74 -9.94 -0.43
CA GLU A 126 -8.66 -11.03 -0.09
C GLU A 126 -9.12 -11.78 -1.34
N VAL A 127 -9.04 -13.11 -1.27
CA VAL A 127 -9.70 -14.01 -2.22
C VAL A 127 -10.27 -15.22 -1.47
N GLY A 128 -11.54 -15.55 -1.70
CA GLY A 128 -12.22 -16.70 -1.12
C GLY A 128 -12.32 -16.64 0.41
N GLY A 129 -12.47 -15.44 0.99
CA GLY A 129 -12.48 -15.22 2.43
C GLY A 129 -11.12 -15.39 3.11
N ARG A 130 -10.03 -15.52 2.35
CA ARG A 130 -8.66 -15.69 2.86
C ARG A 130 -7.82 -14.46 2.51
N LEU A 131 -6.98 -14.03 3.46
CA LEU A 131 -6.02 -12.97 3.24
C LEU A 131 -4.71 -13.51 2.66
N TYR A 132 -4.20 -12.80 1.65
CA TYR A 132 -2.93 -13.07 0.99
C TYR A 132 -1.99 -11.88 1.22
N PRO A 133 -0.75 -12.11 1.67
CA PRO A 133 0.18 -11.04 2.00
C PRO A 133 0.62 -10.30 0.73
N MET A 134 1.00 -9.03 0.90
CA MET A 134 1.55 -8.24 -0.18
C MET A 134 2.91 -8.74 -0.68
N LEU A 135 3.13 -8.48 -1.96
CA LEU A 135 4.37 -8.48 -2.71
C LEU A 135 4.62 -7.05 -3.22
N PRO A 136 5.88 -6.59 -3.31
CA PRO A 136 7.08 -7.24 -2.77
C PRO A 136 7.07 -7.29 -1.23
N THR A 137 7.91 -8.15 -0.64
CA THR A 137 7.97 -8.38 0.82
C THR A 137 9.09 -7.63 1.51
N GLY A 138 9.94 -6.91 0.77
CA GLY A 138 11.04 -6.16 1.36
C GLY A 138 10.56 -4.99 2.22
N PRO A 139 11.40 -4.54 3.17
CA PRO A 139 11.04 -3.46 4.09
C PRO A 139 10.82 -2.15 3.34
N GLY A 140 9.62 -1.59 3.48
CA GLY A 140 9.27 -0.33 2.85
C GLY A 140 9.12 -0.40 1.32
N GLU A 141 8.94 -1.60 0.76
CA GLU A 141 8.89 -1.78 -0.69
C GLU A 141 7.45 -1.77 -1.26
N ALA A 142 7.35 -1.29 -2.48
CA ALA A 142 6.22 -1.47 -3.38
C ALA A 142 6.73 -1.75 -4.80
N PHE A 143 5.90 -2.32 -5.66
CA PHE A 143 6.18 -2.29 -7.09
C PHE A 143 5.95 -0.88 -7.60
N SER A 144 6.93 -0.26 -8.23
CA SER A 144 6.83 1.14 -8.66
C SER A 144 7.63 1.42 -9.94
N ASP A 145 7.14 2.32 -10.78
CA ASP A 145 7.81 2.73 -12.01
C ASP A 145 8.82 3.88 -11.84
N GLY A 146 8.92 4.42 -10.63
CA GLY A 146 9.80 5.54 -10.30
C GLY A 146 10.21 5.54 -8.83
N PRO A 147 11.25 6.29 -8.45
CA PRO A 147 11.57 6.43 -7.03
C PRO A 147 10.51 7.25 -6.29
N PHE A 148 10.32 6.99 -4.99
CA PHE A 148 9.24 7.63 -4.21
C PHE A 148 9.33 9.17 -4.21
N TRP A 149 10.51 9.78 -4.32
CA TRP A 149 10.69 11.25 -4.29
C TRP A 149 10.29 11.99 -5.58
N VAL A 150 9.78 11.29 -6.60
CA VAL A 150 9.15 11.87 -7.79
C VAL A 150 7.74 11.29 -7.97
N PRO A 151 6.84 11.94 -8.74
CA PRO A 151 5.56 11.33 -9.08
C PRO A 151 5.79 9.97 -9.73
N ASN A 152 5.12 8.94 -9.21
CA ASN A 152 5.30 7.56 -9.63
C ASN A 152 4.00 6.79 -9.48
N ASN A 153 3.82 5.80 -10.35
CA ASN A 153 2.81 4.78 -10.19
C ASN A 153 3.39 3.69 -9.30
N HIS A 154 2.67 3.30 -8.26
CA HIS A 154 3.08 2.19 -7.42
C HIS A 154 1.90 1.39 -6.91
N GLY A 155 2.18 0.19 -6.42
CA GLY A 155 1.16 -0.66 -5.85
C GLY A 155 1.69 -1.89 -5.13
N ARG A 156 0.74 -2.63 -4.59
CA ARG A 156 0.94 -3.89 -3.89
C ARG A 156 0.16 -4.97 -4.63
N ILE A 157 0.76 -6.14 -4.74
CA ILE A 157 0.14 -7.33 -5.33
C ILE A 157 0.00 -8.39 -4.25
N PHE A 158 -1.10 -9.12 -4.22
CA PHE A 158 -1.45 -10.07 -3.17
C PHE A 158 -1.62 -11.46 -3.77
N GLY A 159 -0.95 -12.44 -3.18
CA GLY A 159 -0.99 -13.83 -3.65
C GLY A 159 0.32 -14.60 -3.38
N PRO A 160 0.55 -15.71 -4.10
CA PRO A 160 -0.30 -16.30 -5.15
C PRO A 160 -1.53 -17.02 -4.56
N VAL A 161 -2.63 -16.98 -5.31
CA VAL A 161 -3.87 -17.72 -5.04
C VAL A 161 -3.89 -18.96 -5.93
N PRO A 162 -3.96 -20.19 -5.38
CA PRO A 162 -4.00 -21.40 -6.20
C PRO A 162 -5.31 -21.49 -6.99
N LEU A 163 -5.20 -21.79 -8.28
CA LEU A 163 -6.34 -22.05 -9.16
C LEU A 163 -6.39 -23.52 -9.57
N ALA A 164 -7.42 -23.93 -10.31
CA ALA A 164 -7.46 -25.25 -10.95
C ALA A 164 -6.30 -25.45 -11.93
N SER A 165 -5.87 -24.38 -12.60
CA SER A 165 -4.68 -24.35 -13.45
C SER A 165 -3.94 -23.03 -13.24
N GLY A 166 -2.76 -23.12 -12.64
CA GLY A 166 -1.92 -21.97 -12.36
C GLY A 166 -2.29 -21.21 -11.09
N TYR A 167 -1.99 -19.91 -11.08
CA TYR A 167 -2.13 -19.05 -9.92
C TYR A 167 -2.71 -17.69 -10.28
N ALA A 168 -3.47 -17.08 -9.39
CA ALA A 168 -3.92 -15.70 -9.49
C ALA A 168 -3.21 -14.77 -8.50
N PHE A 169 -3.27 -13.48 -8.79
CA PHE A 169 -2.94 -12.41 -7.86
C PHE A 169 -3.95 -11.27 -8.01
N THR A 170 -4.17 -10.51 -6.94
CA THR A 170 -4.91 -9.25 -7.00
C THR A 170 -3.96 -8.09 -6.71
N GLY A 171 -4.25 -6.90 -7.19
CA GLY A 171 -3.37 -5.74 -7.00
C GLY A 171 -4.12 -4.44 -6.81
N ALA A 172 -3.52 -3.54 -6.03
CA ALA A 172 -3.99 -2.18 -5.80
C ALA A 172 -2.87 -1.21 -6.15
N PHE A 173 -3.07 -0.41 -7.20
CA PHE A 173 -2.10 0.52 -7.75
C PHE A 173 -2.65 1.93 -7.80
N SER A 174 -1.84 2.93 -7.47
CA SER A 174 -2.17 4.33 -7.68
C SER A 174 -0.96 5.15 -8.12
N LEU A 175 -1.27 6.30 -8.71
CA LEU A 175 -0.36 7.36 -9.03
C LEU A 175 -0.34 8.32 -7.85
N GLU A 176 0.85 8.56 -7.32
CA GLU A 176 1.10 9.62 -6.36
C GLU A 176 1.80 10.81 -7.03
N GLY A 177 1.52 12.00 -6.52
CA GLY A 177 2.27 13.21 -6.82
C GLY A 177 3.31 13.52 -5.75
N ILE A 178 3.96 14.67 -5.89
CA ILE A 178 4.83 15.24 -4.86
C ILE A 178 4.30 16.61 -4.48
N ARG A 179 4.21 16.86 -3.18
CA ARG A 179 3.94 18.18 -2.61
C ARG A 179 5.11 18.54 -1.70
N LEU A 180 5.73 19.68 -1.92
CA LEU A 180 6.82 20.20 -1.06
C LEU A 180 6.29 21.18 0.00
N LEU A 181 5.27 21.96 -0.34
CA LEU A 181 4.69 23.00 0.52
C LEU A 181 3.15 22.90 0.53
N PRO A 182 2.48 23.33 1.62
CA PRO A 182 3.06 23.76 2.90
C PRO A 182 3.52 22.60 3.78
N ARG A 183 3.10 21.37 3.48
CA ARG A 183 3.56 20.15 4.16
C ARG A 183 4.04 19.15 3.10
N PRO A 184 5.31 18.69 3.20
CA PRO A 184 5.82 17.63 2.36
C PRO A 184 4.93 16.38 2.39
N GLY A 185 4.73 15.73 1.25
CA GLY A 185 4.00 14.47 1.18
C GLY A 185 3.68 14.03 -0.24
N HIS A 186 3.01 12.89 -0.33
CA HIS A 186 2.69 12.19 -1.57
C HIS A 186 1.16 12.21 -1.77
N PRO A 187 0.60 13.30 -2.34
CA PRO A 187 -0.84 13.36 -2.58
C PRO A 187 -1.25 12.32 -3.61
N TYR A 188 -2.43 11.73 -3.40
CA TYR A 188 -3.08 10.91 -4.41
C TYR A 188 -3.31 11.71 -5.71
N ARG A 189 -3.19 11.04 -6.85
CA ARG A 189 -3.55 11.59 -8.16
C ARG A 189 -4.55 10.75 -8.92
N SER A 190 -4.35 9.43 -9.00
CA SER A 190 -5.16 8.59 -9.87
C SER A 190 -5.02 7.10 -9.52
N PHE A 191 -6.12 6.37 -9.47
CA PHE A 191 -6.09 4.90 -9.49
C PHE A 191 -6.18 4.38 -10.93
N GLN A 192 -7.02 5.01 -11.76
CA GLN A 192 -7.25 4.56 -13.13
C GLN A 192 -5.98 4.70 -13.99
N GLY A 193 -5.30 5.83 -13.92
CA GLY A 193 -4.05 6.09 -14.64
C GLY A 193 -2.95 5.09 -14.30
N ALA A 194 -2.76 4.78 -13.02
CA ALA A 194 -1.78 3.78 -12.60
C ALA A 194 -2.14 2.36 -13.06
N ARG A 195 -3.42 1.99 -13.00
CA ARG A 195 -3.92 0.72 -13.53
C ARG A 195 -3.62 0.58 -15.02
N GLU A 196 -3.94 1.60 -15.81
CA GLU A 196 -3.77 1.54 -17.27
C GLU A 196 -2.30 1.57 -17.68
N ASP A 197 -1.47 2.42 -17.06
CA ASP A 197 -0.03 2.44 -17.34
C ASP A 197 0.64 1.10 -17.02
N LEU A 198 0.33 0.50 -15.87
CA LEU A 198 0.83 -0.82 -15.51
C LEU A 198 0.39 -1.88 -16.54
N ALA A 199 -0.91 -1.90 -16.88
CA ALA A 199 -1.45 -2.88 -17.81
C ALA A 199 -0.86 -2.74 -19.22
N ASP A 200 -0.67 -1.52 -19.71
CA ASP A 200 -0.05 -1.26 -21.02
C ASP A 200 1.41 -1.71 -21.05
N LYS A 201 2.18 -1.42 -20.00
CA LYS A 201 3.59 -1.83 -19.88
C LYS A 201 3.72 -3.35 -19.75
N LEU A 202 2.89 -4.01 -18.95
CA LEU A 202 2.89 -5.48 -18.85
C LEU A 202 2.49 -6.13 -20.17
N ASN A 203 1.42 -5.63 -20.81
CA ASN A 203 0.94 -6.14 -22.09
C ASN A 203 2.00 -6.07 -23.20
N SER A 204 2.78 -4.98 -23.23
CA SER A 204 3.81 -4.76 -24.25
C SER A 204 5.17 -5.40 -23.93
N ARG A 205 5.53 -5.57 -22.65
CA ARG A 205 6.90 -5.94 -22.24
C ARG A 205 7.02 -7.26 -21.48
N SER A 206 5.92 -7.98 -21.27
CA SER A 206 5.93 -9.22 -20.48
C SER A 206 5.05 -10.32 -21.07
N ALA A 207 5.00 -11.47 -20.38
CA ALA A 207 4.12 -12.59 -20.69
C ALA A 207 2.64 -12.31 -20.36
N TYR A 208 2.35 -11.35 -19.48
CA TYR A 208 0.98 -10.98 -19.13
C TYR A 208 0.36 -10.14 -20.23
N LYS A 209 -0.82 -10.53 -20.72
CA LYS A 209 -1.59 -9.83 -21.75
C LYS A 209 -2.93 -9.34 -21.20
N ARG A 210 -3.36 -8.15 -21.62
CA ARG A 210 -4.67 -7.59 -21.24
C ARG A 210 -5.77 -8.45 -21.87
N ALA A 211 -6.55 -9.10 -21.02
CA ALA A 211 -7.67 -9.95 -21.42
C ALA A 211 -9.04 -9.27 -21.29
N GLY A 212 -9.11 -8.14 -20.57
CA GLY A 212 -10.33 -7.37 -20.40
C GLY A 212 -10.38 -6.64 -19.07
N TYR A 213 -11.59 -6.36 -18.61
CA TYR A 213 -11.87 -5.75 -17.31
C TYR A 213 -12.93 -6.57 -16.58
N VAL A 214 -12.78 -6.65 -15.26
CA VAL A 214 -13.73 -7.28 -14.35
C VAL A 214 -14.37 -6.17 -13.52
N ASP A 215 -15.69 -6.11 -13.53
CA ASP A 215 -16.41 -5.18 -12.65
C ASP A 215 -16.41 -5.71 -11.22
N LEU A 216 -15.80 -4.97 -10.31
CA LEU A 216 -15.76 -5.28 -8.88
C LEU A 216 -16.76 -4.43 -8.07
N GLY A 217 -17.53 -3.56 -8.73
CA GLY A 217 -18.45 -2.64 -8.06
C GLY A 217 -17.75 -1.74 -7.04
N SER A 218 -16.44 -1.53 -7.18
CA SER A 218 -15.61 -0.88 -6.16
C SER A 218 -15.51 0.62 -6.36
N ARG A 219 -16.46 1.24 -7.09
CA ARG A 219 -16.55 2.69 -7.26
C ARG A 219 -17.35 3.27 -6.10
N LEU A 220 -16.73 4.16 -5.32
CA LEU A 220 -17.42 4.91 -4.27
C LEU A 220 -17.59 6.37 -4.65
N GLU A 221 -18.81 6.86 -4.54
CA GLU A 221 -19.19 8.27 -4.69
C GLU A 221 -20.23 8.64 -3.63
N THR A 222 -19.89 8.43 -2.36
CA THR A 222 -20.78 8.76 -1.24
C THR A 222 -20.42 10.15 -0.67
N PRO A 223 -21.24 10.72 0.22
CA PRO A 223 -20.88 11.95 0.92
C PRO A 223 -19.63 11.82 1.81
N GLY A 224 -19.32 10.62 2.30
CA GLY A 224 -18.21 10.38 3.23
C GLY A 224 -16.97 9.72 2.63
N GLU A 225 -17.14 9.01 1.50
CA GLU A 225 -16.11 8.16 0.93
C GLU A 225 -16.07 8.27 -0.60
N THR A 226 -14.88 8.08 -1.16
CA THR A 226 -14.65 8.11 -2.59
C THR A 226 -13.53 7.15 -2.97
N THR A 227 -13.56 6.67 -4.20
CA THR A 227 -12.41 6.00 -4.82
C THR A 227 -11.76 6.89 -5.89
N GLY A 228 -11.86 8.21 -5.75
CA GLY A 228 -11.25 9.16 -6.67
C GLY A 228 -11.72 8.96 -8.10
N ASP A 229 -10.79 8.74 -9.02
CA ASP A 229 -11.09 8.48 -10.44
C ASP A 229 -11.35 7.00 -10.79
N HIS A 230 -11.34 6.10 -9.80
CA HIS A 230 -11.54 4.67 -10.06
C HIS A 230 -12.95 4.39 -10.60
N ASP A 231 -13.01 3.62 -11.68
CA ASP A 231 -14.26 3.31 -12.38
C ASP A 231 -15.00 2.08 -11.83
N GLY A 232 -14.48 1.45 -10.77
CA GLY A 232 -15.07 0.28 -10.12
C GLY A 232 -14.58 -1.06 -10.68
N ARG A 233 -13.69 -1.05 -11.68
CA ARG A 233 -13.24 -2.26 -12.39
C ARG A 233 -11.78 -2.57 -12.13
N ALA A 234 -11.43 -3.85 -12.12
CA ALA A 234 -10.04 -4.29 -12.22
C ALA A 234 -9.70 -4.67 -13.67
N VAL A 235 -8.48 -4.35 -14.11
CA VAL A 235 -7.96 -4.87 -15.38
C VAL A 235 -7.54 -6.33 -15.19
N LEU A 236 -7.90 -7.20 -16.13
CA LEU A 236 -7.51 -8.62 -16.12
C LEU A 236 -6.30 -8.82 -17.03
N LEU A 237 -5.22 -9.35 -16.44
CA LEU A 237 -3.96 -9.65 -17.11
C LEU A 237 -3.68 -11.15 -17.02
N VAL A 238 -3.46 -11.81 -18.16
CA VAL A 238 -3.30 -13.26 -18.24
C VAL A 238 -1.98 -13.64 -18.89
N ALA A 239 -1.24 -14.55 -18.26
CA ALA A 239 -0.05 -15.20 -18.81
C ALA A 239 -0.31 -16.69 -19.04
N GLY A 240 0.31 -17.27 -20.07
CA GLY A 240 0.19 -18.71 -20.38
C GLY A 240 -1.09 -19.11 -21.12
N GLY A 241 -1.75 -18.17 -21.80
CA GLY A 241 -2.80 -18.49 -22.78
C GLY A 241 -2.18 -18.89 -24.13
N ALA A 242 -2.69 -19.96 -24.72
CA ALA A 242 -2.47 -20.32 -26.13
C ALA A 242 -3.18 -19.32 -27.05
#